data_AF-A0A452Y1J6-F1
#
_entry.id   AF-A0A452Y1J6-F1
#
_cell.length_a   1.000
_cell.length_b   1.000
_cell.length_c   1.000
_cell.angle_alpha   90.00
_cell.angle_beta   90.00
_cell.angle_gamma   90.00
#
_symmetry.space_group_name_H-M   'P 1'
#
loop_
_entity.id
_entity.type
_entity.pdbx_description
1 polymer ?
#
loop_
_entity_poly.entity_id
_entity_poly.type
_entity_poly.pdbx_seq_one_letter_code
_entity_poly.pdbx_strand_id
1 'polypeptide(L)'
;MLHEFLLALLGFTGDFVLDNSSARRRPEPAEAGGAGDGDVGPAFRLAPDLTFLQPSERSAIERLISLGFYYRELNRFATESRDLSWIQSSVEVSSPNADITLNGKVRKGSAYRRAIANGIAEILSVYRSAVLQVEQNLLSDPLPILATVTHGLNKFEVLLPPLYELVMEIEQKDIKGGQLLNLLHKRCHCGVPELQSCIQRLLWHGHQVMFNQLTSWMVYGILQDQYHEFFIRRQVDRDEGNESAQSDVADKFAQKLAKDTSLTSWHSGFHVSLDMLPEYIHMRVAESILFAGKAIRVLRNPSPGATLLEPTNQSQTLKGSHRMQSFTGGPGALKELPNFSNISAEELLPQAEADKVDAMLKQLKHASEFHKRLFESAVSSIRTIAANHLWQVLDGLKHYILSMFYCT
;
A
#
# COMPACT_ATOMS: atom_id res chain seq x y z
N MET A 1 -26.61 32.92 13.62
CA MET A 1 -26.67 31.60 14.27
C MET A 1 -26.69 30.46 13.26
N LEU A 2 -27.65 30.39 12.33
CA LEU A 2 -27.75 29.26 11.39
C LEU A 2 -26.49 29.07 10.53
N HIS A 3 -25.98 30.15 9.93
CA HIS A 3 -24.77 30.10 9.12
C HIS A 3 -23.55 29.61 9.92
N GLU A 4 -23.31 30.21 11.09
CA GLU A 4 -22.26 29.78 12.02
C GLU A 4 -22.41 28.32 12.46
N PHE A 5 -23.64 27.85 12.64
CA PHE A 5 -23.91 26.47 13.01
C PHE A 5 -23.59 25.49 11.87
N LEU A 6 -23.96 25.81 10.63
CA LEU A 6 -23.60 25.02 9.44
C LEU A 6 -22.09 25.03 9.18
N LEU A 7 -21.42 26.17 9.37
CA LEU A 7 -19.96 26.26 9.31
C LEU A 7 -19.28 25.40 10.38
N ALA A 8 -19.81 25.39 11.61
CA ALA A 8 -19.32 24.54 12.68
C ALA A 8 -19.42 23.04 12.32
N LEU A 9 -20.50 22.62 11.65
CA LEU A 9 -20.65 21.26 11.16
C LEU A 9 -19.61 20.88 10.10
N LEU A 10 -18.99 21.85 9.42
CA LEU A 10 -17.87 21.66 8.51
C LEU A 10 -16.51 21.89 9.19
N GLY A 11 -16.46 21.93 10.52
CA GLY A 11 -15.23 22.04 11.29
C GLY A 11 -14.67 23.45 11.43
N PHE A 12 -15.39 24.49 10.99
CA PHE A 12 -14.96 25.87 11.19
C PHE A 12 -15.41 26.37 12.57
N THR A 13 -14.47 26.93 13.32
CA THR A 13 -14.72 27.49 14.66
C THR A 13 -14.74 29.02 14.59
N GLY A 14 -15.44 29.65 15.53
CA GLY A 14 -15.60 31.11 15.57
C GLY A 14 -16.20 31.54 16.89
N ASP A 15 -16.81 32.73 16.93
CA ASP A 15 -17.40 33.27 18.17
C ASP A 15 -18.59 32.45 18.67
N PHE A 16 -19.24 31.68 17.80
CA PHE A 16 -20.36 30.80 18.17
C PHE A 16 -19.89 29.44 18.73
N VAL A 17 -18.86 28.84 18.12
CA VAL A 17 -18.31 27.52 18.51
C VAL A 17 -16.82 27.65 18.74
N LEU A 18 -16.43 27.42 20.00
CA LEU A 18 -15.07 27.50 20.50
C LEU A 18 -14.40 26.12 20.46
N ASP A 19 -13.09 26.12 20.16
CA ASP A 19 -12.26 24.93 20.17
C ASP A 19 -11.38 24.85 21.41
N ASN A 20 -11.76 24.00 22.36
CA ASN A 20 -11.03 23.80 23.60
C ASN A 20 -9.85 22.80 23.46
N SER A 21 -9.52 22.33 22.26
CA SER A 21 -8.38 21.43 22.05
C SER A 21 -7.04 22.10 22.37
N SER A 22 -6.96 23.42 22.22
CA SER A 22 -5.79 24.25 22.55
C SER A 22 -5.56 24.37 24.07
N ALA A 23 -6.64 24.50 24.86
CA ALA A 23 -6.57 24.52 26.31
C ALA A 23 -6.09 23.18 26.89
N ARG A 24 -6.48 22.06 26.27
CA ARG A 24 -6.05 20.70 26.66
C ARG A 24 -4.57 20.40 26.36
N ARG A 25 -3.91 21.18 25.48
CA ARG A 25 -2.47 21.03 25.18
C ARG A 25 -1.55 21.80 26.13
N ARG A 26 -2.07 22.66 27.01
CA ARG A 26 -1.25 23.27 28.07
C ARG A 26 -1.18 22.30 29.26
N PRO A 27 0.01 21.84 29.68
CA PRO A 27 0.15 21.16 30.95
C PRO A 27 -0.02 22.20 32.06
N GLU A 28 -1.24 22.30 32.60
CA GLU A 28 -1.42 22.89 33.93
C GLU A 28 -0.66 22.01 34.94
N PRO A 29 0.07 22.58 35.93
CA PRO A 29 0.72 21.81 36.96
C PRO A 29 -0.34 21.02 37.75
N ALA A 30 -0.16 19.70 37.80
CA ALA A 30 -1.08 18.79 38.48
C ALA A 30 -1.18 19.11 39.97
N GLU A 31 -2.33 19.65 40.40
CA GLU A 31 -2.80 19.46 41.77
C GLU A 31 -3.60 18.15 41.85
N ALA A 32 -3.26 17.38 42.88
CA ALA A 32 -3.58 15.98 43.03
C ALA A 32 -5.09 15.72 43.23
N GLY A 33 -5.60 14.69 42.54
CA GLY A 33 -6.83 14.01 42.95
C GLY A 33 -7.78 13.69 41.79
N GLY A 34 -7.59 12.52 41.18
CA GLY A 34 -8.60 11.94 40.28
C GLY A 34 -7.97 11.09 39.19
N ALA A 35 -8.10 9.77 39.31
CA ALA A 35 -7.95 8.85 38.20
C ALA A 35 -9.09 9.11 37.21
N GLY A 36 -8.94 10.14 36.38
CA GLY A 36 -9.79 10.38 35.22
C GLY A 36 -9.09 9.78 34.01
N ASP A 37 -9.65 8.69 33.51
CA ASP A 37 -9.53 8.31 32.10
C ASP A 37 -9.70 9.59 31.27
N GLY A 38 -8.64 10.03 30.60
CA GLY A 38 -8.59 11.33 29.96
C GLY A 38 -9.57 11.34 28.80
N ASP A 39 -10.80 11.79 29.05
CA ASP A 39 -11.90 11.81 28.10
C ASP A 39 -11.46 12.45 26.76
N VAL A 40 -11.18 11.59 25.77
CA VAL A 40 -10.86 11.93 24.38
C VAL A 40 -12.14 12.36 23.65
N GLY A 41 -13.05 13.03 24.36
CA GLY A 41 -14.30 13.54 23.85
C GLY A 41 -14.10 14.78 22.98
N PRO A 42 -15.13 15.15 22.19
CA PRO A 42 -15.08 16.24 21.23
C PRO A 42 -14.76 17.58 21.92
N ALA A 43 -13.84 18.34 21.34
CA ALA A 43 -13.34 19.59 21.93
C ALA A 43 -14.21 20.82 21.62
N PHE A 44 -15.15 20.71 20.69
CA PHE A 44 -16.05 21.81 20.33
C PHE A 44 -17.06 22.08 21.44
N ARG A 45 -17.20 23.35 21.81
CA ARG A 45 -18.15 23.82 22.81
C ARG A 45 -18.82 25.11 22.31
N LEU A 46 -20.10 25.28 22.63
CA LEU A 46 -20.78 26.54 22.38
C LEU A 46 -20.25 27.63 23.29
N ALA A 47 -20.21 28.86 22.80
CA ALA A 47 -19.82 29.99 23.61
C ALA A 47 -20.73 30.13 24.86
N PRO A 48 -20.17 30.39 26.05
CA PRO A 48 -20.91 30.39 27.31
C PRO A 48 -21.82 31.62 27.48
N ASP A 49 -21.58 32.67 26.71
CA ASP A 49 -22.31 33.94 26.68
C ASP A 49 -23.65 33.88 25.91
N LEU A 50 -23.93 32.76 25.22
CA LEU A 50 -25.18 32.50 24.49
C LEU A 50 -26.35 32.20 25.46
N THR A 51 -26.83 33.23 26.15
CA THR A 51 -27.90 33.15 27.18
C THR A 51 -29.31 33.00 26.61
N PHE A 52 -29.50 33.20 25.30
CA PHE A 52 -30.81 33.11 24.66
C PHE A 52 -31.25 31.67 24.34
N LEU A 53 -30.36 30.68 24.46
CA LEU A 53 -30.65 29.27 24.19
C LEU A 53 -31.20 28.58 25.44
N GLN A 54 -32.25 27.78 25.28
CA GLN A 54 -32.69 26.90 26.37
C GLN A 54 -31.66 25.79 26.62
N PRO A 55 -31.58 25.23 27.84
CA PRO A 55 -30.63 24.15 28.15
C PRO A 55 -30.77 22.92 27.23
N SER A 56 -32.00 22.59 26.82
CA SER A 56 -32.30 21.50 25.88
C SER A 56 -31.77 21.79 24.47
N GLU A 57 -32.01 23.00 23.96
CA GLU A 57 -31.50 23.45 22.66
C GLU A 57 -29.98 23.48 22.65
N ARG A 58 -29.38 24.00 23.73
CA ARG A 58 -27.94 24.04 23.91
C ARG A 58 -27.33 22.64 23.87
N SER A 59 -27.90 21.68 24.60
CA SER A 59 -27.44 20.29 24.59
C SER A 59 -27.57 19.64 23.22
N ALA A 60 -28.68 19.90 22.51
CA ALA A 60 -28.90 19.39 21.16
C ALA A 60 -27.88 19.94 20.15
N ILE A 61 -27.58 21.24 20.22
CA ILE A 61 -26.57 21.89 19.38
C ILE A 61 -25.17 21.38 19.74
N GLU A 62 -24.83 21.24 21.02
CA GLU A 62 -23.53 20.72 21.46
C GLU A 62 -23.28 19.29 20.96
N ARG A 63 -24.32 18.44 20.95
CA ARG A 63 -24.26 17.12 20.33
C ARG A 63 -24.01 17.20 18.82
N LEU A 64 -24.66 18.13 18.11
CA LEU A 64 -24.50 18.27 16.65
C LEU A 64 -23.14 18.86 16.26
N ILE A 65 -22.64 19.88 16.95
CA ILE A 65 -21.30 20.45 16.67
C ILE A 65 -20.18 19.45 16.94
N SER A 66 -20.41 18.41 17.75
CA SER A 66 -19.45 17.31 17.91
C SER A 66 -19.16 16.60 16.58
N LEU A 67 -20.13 16.53 15.66
CA LEU A 67 -19.94 16.02 14.31
C LEU A 67 -18.96 16.89 13.52
N GLY A 68 -19.02 18.20 13.69
CA GLY A 68 -18.07 19.16 13.13
C GLY A 68 -16.65 18.92 13.62
N PHE A 69 -16.48 18.62 14.91
CA PHE A 69 -15.18 18.24 15.48
C PHE A 69 -14.63 16.97 14.84
N TYR A 70 -15.44 15.89 14.81
CA TYR A 70 -15.00 14.63 14.21
C TYR A 70 -14.68 14.78 12.73
N TYR A 71 -15.52 15.50 11.99
CA TYR A 71 -15.27 15.83 10.59
C TYR A 71 -13.92 16.53 10.41
N ARG A 72 -13.61 17.53 11.25
CA ARG A 72 -12.36 18.29 11.16
C ARG A 72 -11.14 17.40 11.39
N GLU A 73 -11.16 16.58 12.43
CA GLU A 73 -10.03 15.70 12.76
C GLU A 73 -9.84 14.59 11.72
N LEU A 74 -10.93 13.99 11.22
CA LEU A 74 -10.87 13.03 10.13
C LEU A 74 -10.36 13.68 8.83
N ASN A 75 -10.76 14.92 8.54
CA ASN A 75 -10.29 15.65 7.38
C ASN A 75 -8.80 16.05 7.50
N ARG A 76 -8.36 16.41 8.71
CA ARG A 76 -6.93 16.64 9.03
C ARG A 76 -6.12 15.40 8.71
N PHE A 77 -6.48 14.25 9.27
CA PHE A 77 -5.79 12.98 9.01
C PHE A 77 -5.77 12.64 7.51
N ALA A 78 -6.91 12.80 6.82
CA ALA A 78 -7.01 12.49 5.40
C ALA A 78 -6.10 13.39 4.54
N THR A 79 -5.99 14.67 4.90
CA THR A 79 -5.15 15.63 4.18
C THR A 79 -3.67 15.39 4.46
N GLU A 80 -3.29 15.24 5.73
CA GLU A 80 -1.90 14.98 6.15
C GLU A 80 -1.36 13.66 5.55
N SER A 81 -2.16 12.60 5.53
CA SER A 81 -1.74 11.29 5.01
C SER A 81 -1.64 11.23 3.48
N ARG A 82 -2.32 12.15 2.78
CA ARG A 82 -2.29 12.28 1.32
C ARG A 82 -1.18 13.24 0.85
N ASP A 83 -0.68 14.09 1.74
CA ASP A 83 0.40 15.01 1.41
C ASP A 83 1.66 14.26 0.96
N LEU A 84 2.21 14.71 -0.16
CA LEU A 84 3.41 14.18 -0.81
C LEU A 84 4.59 15.14 -0.67
N SER A 85 4.49 16.18 0.15
CA SER A 85 5.55 17.17 0.42
C SER A 85 6.91 16.53 0.73
N TRP A 86 6.95 15.36 1.38
CA TRP A 86 8.18 14.60 1.61
C TRP A 86 8.87 14.13 0.30
N ILE A 87 8.14 13.88 -0.79
CA ILE A 87 8.74 13.51 -2.09
C ILE A 87 9.57 14.70 -2.63
N GLN A 88 9.06 15.92 -2.48
CA GLN A 88 9.76 17.13 -2.93
C GLN A 88 11.02 17.39 -2.10
N SER A 89 11.00 17.10 -0.79
CA SER A 89 12.19 17.23 0.08
C SER A 89 13.35 16.29 -0.29
N SER A 90 13.10 15.24 -1.07
CA SER A 90 14.16 14.33 -1.56
C SER A 90 14.83 14.79 -2.87
N VAL A 91 14.29 15.84 -3.51
CA VAL A 91 14.78 16.38 -4.80
C VAL A 91 15.50 17.72 -4.63
N GLU A 92 15.49 18.33 -3.44
CA GLU A 92 16.19 19.59 -3.21
C GLU A 92 17.69 19.39 -2.98
N VAL A 93 18.45 19.77 -4.01
CA VAL A 93 19.85 20.18 -3.97
C VAL A 93 20.11 20.98 -2.68
N SER A 94 21.13 20.54 -1.94
CA SER A 94 21.68 21.19 -0.74
C SER A 94 21.71 22.72 -0.91
N SER A 95 20.75 23.42 -0.31
CA SER A 95 20.80 24.86 -0.13
C SER A 95 21.22 25.14 1.31
N PRO A 96 22.24 25.99 1.60
CA PRO A 96 22.92 25.96 2.90
C PRO A 96 22.19 26.65 4.05
N ASN A 97 21.01 27.24 3.85
CA ASN A 97 20.35 28.08 4.86
C ASN A 97 18.85 27.77 4.94
N ALA A 98 18.49 26.76 5.72
CA ALA A 98 17.15 26.64 6.29
C ALA A 98 17.29 26.39 7.78
N ASP A 99 16.87 27.38 8.57
CA ASP A 99 16.95 27.38 10.02
C ASP A 99 16.29 26.15 10.64
N ILE A 100 17.06 25.47 11.47
CA ILE A 100 16.65 24.33 12.28
C ILE A 100 15.61 24.81 13.30
N THR A 101 14.34 24.64 12.97
CA THR A 101 13.24 24.83 13.92
C THR A 101 12.53 23.49 14.19
N LEU A 102 12.84 22.96 15.38
CA LEU A 102 11.99 22.16 16.26
C LEU A 102 11.42 20.81 15.74
N ASN A 103 12.15 19.73 16.06
CA ASN A 103 11.62 18.46 16.61
C ASN A 103 10.31 17.84 16.04
N GLY A 104 10.00 18.03 14.76
CA GLY A 104 9.01 17.22 14.07
C GLY A 104 9.58 15.84 13.79
N LYS A 105 9.04 14.76 14.39
CA LYS A 105 9.26 13.40 13.89
C LYS A 105 9.01 13.45 12.38
N VAL A 106 10.03 13.23 11.55
CA VAL A 106 9.86 13.07 10.10
C VAL A 106 8.93 11.87 9.93
N ARG A 107 7.63 12.16 9.74
CA ARG A 107 6.60 11.14 9.60
C ARG A 107 6.87 10.44 8.29
N LYS A 108 7.46 9.25 8.38
CA LYS A 108 7.68 8.37 7.23
C LYS A 108 6.32 8.14 6.57
N GLY A 109 6.24 8.31 5.25
CA GLY A 109 5.03 8.03 4.49
C GLY A 109 4.52 6.60 4.73
N SER A 110 3.25 6.36 4.42
CA SER A 110 2.64 5.03 4.45
C SER A 110 1.67 4.92 3.28
N ALA A 111 1.87 3.91 2.43
CA ALA A 111 1.00 3.65 1.29
C ALA A 111 -0.39 3.21 1.76
N TYR A 112 -0.44 2.39 2.82
CA TYR A 112 -1.69 1.89 3.38
C TYR A 112 -2.48 3.00 4.09
N ARG A 113 -1.84 3.86 4.90
CA ARG A 113 -2.53 5.02 5.51
C ARG A 113 -3.04 5.99 4.46
N ARG A 114 -2.29 6.22 3.38
CA ARG A 114 -2.75 7.04 2.26
C ARG A 114 -4.01 6.45 1.60
N ALA A 115 -4.07 5.14 1.42
CA ALA A 115 -5.26 4.49 0.89
C ALA A 115 -6.46 4.63 1.84
N ILE A 116 -6.27 4.44 3.15
CA ILE A 116 -7.33 4.68 4.13
C ILE A 116 -7.76 6.14 4.16
N ALA A 117 -6.83 7.08 4.04
CA ALA A 117 -7.13 8.51 3.93
C ALA A 117 -8.00 8.85 2.70
N ASN A 118 -7.81 8.16 1.58
CA ASN A 118 -8.71 8.29 0.43
C ASN A 118 -10.11 7.77 0.77
N GLY A 119 -10.22 6.62 1.45
CA GLY A 119 -11.52 6.10 1.89
C GLY A 119 -12.23 7.00 2.90
N ILE A 120 -11.51 7.60 3.84
CA ILE A 120 -12.05 8.59 4.78
C ILE A 120 -12.52 9.82 4.01
N ALA A 121 -11.73 10.31 3.04
CA ALA A 121 -12.13 11.46 2.22
C ALA A 121 -13.44 11.18 1.43
N GLU A 122 -13.64 9.96 0.91
CA GLU A 122 -14.91 9.55 0.30
C GLU A 122 -16.07 9.64 1.29
N ILE A 123 -15.92 9.09 2.49
CA ILE A 123 -16.96 9.14 3.54
C ILE A 123 -17.28 10.59 3.92
N LEU A 124 -16.26 11.42 4.12
CA LEU A 124 -16.43 12.83 4.44
C LEU A 124 -17.04 13.63 3.28
N SER A 125 -16.88 13.18 2.02
CA SER A 125 -17.58 13.77 0.89
C SER A 125 -19.09 13.54 0.99
N VAL A 126 -19.53 12.34 1.39
CA VAL A 126 -20.95 12.04 1.63
C VAL A 126 -21.51 12.89 2.76
N TYR A 127 -20.74 13.09 3.83
CA TYR A 127 -21.12 14.00 4.92
C TYR A 127 -21.29 15.45 4.43
N ARG A 128 -20.34 15.98 3.65
CA ARG A 128 -20.46 17.33 3.05
C ARG A 128 -21.73 17.46 2.21
N SER A 129 -22.03 16.46 1.38
CA SER A 129 -23.27 16.45 0.58
C SER A 129 -24.53 16.45 1.45
N ALA A 130 -24.52 15.75 2.60
CA ALA A 130 -25.64 15.78 3.54
C ALA A 130 -25.80 17.15 4.21
N VAL A 131 -24.70 17.80 4.61
CA VAL A 131 -24.74 19.17 5.16
C VAL A 131 -25.28 20.15 4.12
N LEU A 132 -24.86 20.05 2.86
CA LEU A 132 -25.39 20.86 1.76
C LEU A 132 -26.88 20.64 1.53
N GLN A 133 -27.35 19.38 1.61
CA GLN A 133 -28.78 19.08 1.48
C GLN A 133 -29.59 19.70 2.64
N VAL A 134 -29.07 19.63 3.86
CA VAL A 134 -29.67 20.28 5.03
C VAL A 134 -29.74 21.79 4.84
N GLU A 135 -28.68 22.42 4.35
CA GLU A 135 -28.67 23.85 4.02
C GLU A 135 -29.76 24.20 2.99
N GLN A 136 -29.86 23.46 1.89
CA GLN A 136 -30.88 23.70 0.86
C GLN A 136 -32.31 23.57 1.41
N ASN A 137 -32.54 22.58 2.28
CA ASN A 137 -33.83 22.41 2.93
C ASN A 137 -34.16 23.61 3.83
N LEU A 138 -33.19 24.10 4.60
CA LEU A 138 -33.37 25.26 5.49
C LEU A 138 -33.52 26.58 4.74
N LEU A 139 -32.96 26.70 3.53
CA LEU A 139 -33.20 27.85 2.65
C LEU A 139 -34.61 27.84 2.06
N SER A 140 -35.19 26.65 1.85
CA SER A 140 -36.53 26.48 1.28
C SER A 140 -37.62 26.60 2.35
N ASP A 141 -37.43 25.95 3.49
CA ASP A 141 -38.28 26.02 4.68
C ASP A 141 -37.42 26.11 5.95
N PRO A 142 -37.27 27.31 6.54
CA PRO A 142 -36.31 27.56 7.59
C PRO A 142 -36.69 26.97 8.95
N LEU A 143 -37.93 26.51 9.15
CA LEU A 143 -38.39 26.02 10.45
C LEU A 143 -39.01 24.63 10.33
N PRO A 144 -38.69 23.67 11.24
CA PRO A 144 -37.83 23.79 12.42
C PRO A 144 -36.34 23.46 12.17
N ILE A 145 -35.44 24.40 12.50
CA ILE A 145 -33.98 24.28 12.24
C ILE A 145 -33.35 23.01 12.85
N LEU A 146 -33.43 22.87 14.18
CA LEU A 146 -32.70 21.81 14.90
C LEU A 146 -33.18 20.41 14.51
N ALA A 147 -34.47 20.25 14.23
CA ALA A 147 -35.02 18.97 13.80
C ALA A 147 -34.56 18.63 12.38
N THR A 148 -34.56 19.59 11.45
CA THR A 148 -34.06 19.39 10.08
C THR A 148 -32.58 18.99 10.08
N VAL A 149 -31.75 19.66 10.88
CA VAL A 149 -30.32 19.33 11.00
C VAL A 149 -30.10 17.97 11.66
N THR A 150 -30.78 17.69 12.77
CA THR A 150 -30.67 16.41 13.48
C THR A 150 -31.10 15.25 12.59
N HIS A 151 -32.22 15.39 11.90
CA HIS A 151 -32.72 14.37 11.00
C HIS A 151 -31.76 14.14 9.82
N GLY A 152 -31.28 15.21 9.19
CA GLY A 152 -30.37 15.13 8.05
C GLY A 152 -29.01 14.53 8.38
N LEU A 153 -28.54 14.66 9.62
CA LEU A 153 -27.21 14.22 10.04
C LEU A 153 -27.20 12.99 10.98
N ASN A 154 -28.36 12.45 11.36
CA ASN A 154 -28.51 11.33 12.29
C ASN A 154 -27.57 10.15 11.95
N LYS A 155 -27.48 9.77 10.67
CA LYS A 155 -26.60 8.68 10.23
C LYS A 155 -25.13 8.90 10.64
N PHE A 156 -24.66 10.13 10.64
CA PHE A 156 -23.26 10.47 10.92
C PHE A 156 -22.93 10.51 12.40
N GLU A 157 -23.93 10.62 13.27
CA GLU A 157 -23.74 10.49 14.72
C GLU A 157 -23.28 9.09 15.12
N VAL A 158 -23.70 8.08 14.37
CA VAL A 158 -23.29 6.70 14.60
C VAL A 158 -21.96 6.38 13.88
N LEU A 159 -21.66 7.06 12.77
CA LEU A 159 -20.50 6.75 11.93
C LEU A 159 -19.22 7.50 12.32
N LEU A 160 -19.30 8.81 12.57
CA LEU A 160 -18.10 9.63 12.73
C LEU A 160 -17.31 9.35 14.03
N PRO A 161 -17.93 9.11 15.21
CA PRO A 161 -17.17 8.85 16.42
C PRO A 161 -16.31 7.56 16.34
N PRO A 162 -16.84 6.39 15.92
CA PRO A 162 -16.01 5.18 15.76
C PRO A 162 -14.90 5.34 14.72
N LEU A 163 -15.15 6.11 13.65
CA LEU A 163 -14.13 6.42 12.65
C LEU A 163 -13.03 7.33 13.21
N TYR A 164 -13.38 8.28 14.06
CA TYR A 164 -12.42 9.13 14.74
C TYR A 164 -11.56 8.31 15.71
N GLU A 165 -12.17 7.44 16.53
CA GLU A 165 -11.43 6.53 17.41
C GLU A 165 -10.45 5.65 16.64
N LEU A 166 -10.88 5.11 15.48
CA LEU A 166 -10.03 4.34 14.59
C LEU A 166 -8.82 5.16 14.12
N VAL A 167 -9.02 6.40 13.66
CA VAL A 167 -7.93 7.28 13.22
C VAL A 167 -6.98 7.61 14.36
N MET A 168 -7.51 7.93 15.54
CA MET A 168 -6.70 8.19 16.73
C MET A 168 -5.85 6.98 17.11
N GLU A 169 -6.43 5.77 17.06
CA GLU A 169 -5.70 4.53 17.32
C GLU A 169 -4.57 4.31 16.28
N ILE A 170 -4.83 4.61 14.99
CA ILE A 170 -3.84 4.52 13.92
C ILE A 170 -2.67 5.48 14.16
N GLU A 171 -2.95 6.73 14.49
CA GLU A 171 -1.92 7.76 14.73
C GLU A 171 -1.13 7.49 16.01
N GLN A 172 -1.81 7.12 17.11
CA GLN A 172 -1.19 6.92 18.41
C GLN A 172 -0.25 5.71 18.43
N LYS A 173 -0.69 4.58 17.85
CA LYS A 173 0.07 3.32 17.84
C LYS A 173 1.00 3.20 16.63
N ASP A 174 1.08 4.22 15.78
CA ASP A 174 1.80 4.20 14.50
C ASP A 174 1.50 2.94 13.65
N ILE A 175 0.22 2.56 13.54
CA ILE A 175 -0.23 1.37 12.81
C ILE A 175 -0.11 1.57 11.30
N LYS A 176 0.47 0.61 10.59
CA LYS A 176 0.75 0.69 9.15
C LYS A 176 0.75 -0.69 8.48
N GLY A 177 0.76 -0.73 7.15
CA GLY A 177 0.81 -1.99 6.40
C GLY A 177 -0.27 -2.99 6.76
N GLY A 178 0.09 -4.27 6.86
CA GLY A 178 -0.85 -5.33 7.20
C GLY A 178 -1.44 -5.24 8.62
N GLN A 179 -0.78 -4.55 9.57
CA GLN A 179 -1.38 -4.28 10.88
C GLN A 179 -2.63 -3.42 10.76
N LEU A 180 -2.62 -2.47 9.81
CA LEU A 180 -3.78 -1.63 9.52
C LEU A 180 -4.93 -2.47 8.93
N LEU A 181 -4.62 -3.42 8.05
CA LEU A 181 -5.61 -4.35 7.51
C LEU A 181 -6.22 -5.21 8.62
N ASN A 182 -5.41 -5.68 9.57
CA ASN A 182 -5.89 -6.45 10.73
C ASN A 182 -6.82 -5.63 11.63
N LEU A 183 -6.47 -4.38 11.91
CA LEU A 183 -7.31 -3.48 12.69
C LEU A 183 -8.67 -3.28 12.02
N LEU A 184 -8.68 -2.95 10.73
CA LEU A 184 -9.91 -2.76 9.96
C LEU A 184 -10.75 -4.04 9.90
N HIS A 185 -10.13 -5.18 9.64
CA HIS A 185 -10.82 -6.47 9.61
C HIS A 185 -11.49 -6.79 10.96
N LYS A 186 -10.81 -6.54 12.09
CA LYS A 186 -11.39 -6.71 13.43
C LYS A 186 -12.59 -5.79 13.65
N ARG A 187 -12.51 -4.53 13.20
CA ARG A 187 -13.59 -3.53 13.34
C ARG A 187 -14.77 -3.78 12.39
N CYS A 188 -14.62 -4.56 11.32
CA CYS A 188 -15.75 -4.97 10.47
C CYS A 188 -16.79 -5.81 11.22
N HIS A 189 -16.40 -6.54 12.27
CA HIS A 189 -17.31 -7.37 13.06
C HIS A 189 -18.08 -6.53 14.10
N CYS A 190 -18.90 -5.59 13.62
CA CYS A 190 -19.77 -4.76 14.47
C CYS A 190 -21.25 -4.99 14.13
N GLY A 191 -22.15 -4.79 15.09
CA GLY A 191 -23.59 -5.01 14.93
C GLY A 191 -24.33 -3.88 14.20
N VAL A 192 -23.60 -2.92 13.61
CA VAL A 192 -24.16 -1.72 12.95
C VAL A 192 -23.85 -1.82 11.45
N PRO A 193 -24.84 -2.13 10.60
CA PRO A 193 -24.62 -2.38 9.17
C PRO A 193 -23.97 -1.20 8.41
N GLU A 194 -24.35 0.03 8.75
CA GLU A 194 -23.82 1.24 8.12
C GLU A 194 -22.33 1.41 8.46
N LEU A 195 -21.97 1.19 9.72
CA LEU A 195 -20.58 1.26 10.16
C LEU A 195 -19.77 0.13 9.54
N GLN A 196 -20.30 -1.10 9.53
CA GLN A 196 -19.67 -2.23 8.86
C GLN A 196 -19.35 -1.90 7.40
N SER A 197 -20.32 -1.34 6.66
CA SER A 197 -20.14 -0.95 5.26
C SER A 197 -19.04 0.11 5.10
N CYS A 198 -18.97 1.09 6.01
CA CYS A 198 -17.89 2.09 6.02
C CYS A 198 -16.52 1.46 6.27
N ILE A 199 -16.38 0.60 7.28
CA ILE A 199 -15.10 -0.06 7.59
C ILE A 199 -14.70 -1.03 6.48
N GLN A 200 -15.64 -1.77 5.89
CA GLN A 200 -15.39 -2.61 4.71
C GLN A 200 -14.89 -1.78 3.53
N ARG A 201 -15.46 -0.59 3.30
CA ARG A 201 -14.99 0.33 2.27
C ARG A 201 -13.56 0.80 2.54
N LEU A 202 -13.19 1.09 3.79
CA LEU A 202 -11.81 1.41 4.16
C LEU A 202 -10.88 0.21 3.95
N LEU A 203 -11.29 -0.99 4.37
CA LEU A 203 -10.53 -2.22 4.18
C LEU A 203 -10.27 -2.49 2.69
N TRP A 204 -11.27 -2.25 1.84
CA TRP A 204 -11.12 -2.37 0.38
C TRP A 204 -10.02 -1.46 -0.16
N HIS A 205 -9.93 -0.20 0.29
CA HIS A 205 -8.85 0.71 -0.10
C HIS A 205 -7.48 0.18 0.33
N GLY A 206 -7.39 -0.39 1.54
CA GLY A 206 -6.19 -1.09 2.01
C GLY A 206 -5.83 -2.29 1.12
N HIS A 207 -6.82 -3.09 0.70
CA HIS A 207 -6.60 -4.21 -0.23
C HIS A 207 -6.13 -3.76 -1.61
N GLN A 208 -6.53 -2.57 -2.09
CA GLN A 208 -6.01 -2.05 -3.37
C GLN A 208 -4.48 -1.93 -3.35
N VAL A 209 -3.91 -1.46 -2.24
CA VAL A 209 -2.44 -1.38 -2.06
C VAL A 209 -1.84 -2.78 -2.01
N MET A 210 -2.44 -3.68 -1.23
CA MET A 210 -1.99 -5.08 -1.13
C MET A 210 -1.99 -5.77 -2.50
N PHE A 211 -3.05 -5.63 -3.30
CA PHE A 211 -3.12 -6.23 -4.63
C PHE A 211 -2.13 -5.61 -5.60
N ASN A 212 -1.84 -4.31 -5.53
CA ASN A 212 -0.78 -3.71 -6.34
C ASN A 212 0.60 -4.29 -5.98
N GLN A 213 0.88 -4.49 -4.68
CA GLN A 213 2.11 -5.13 -4.23
C GLN A 213 2.18 -6.60 -4.64
N LEU A 214 1.07 -7.33 -4.57
CA LEU A 214 0.96 -8.71 -5.05
C LEU A 214 1.17 -8.81 -6.55
N THR A 215 0.58 -7.92 -7.35
CA THR A 215 0.81 -7.86 -8.79
C THR A 215 2.28 -7.56 -9.10
N SER A 216 2.89 -6.57 -8.42
CA SER A 216 4.32 -6.26 -8.58
C SER A 216 5.20 -7.50 -8.35
N TRP A 217 4.90 -8.25 -7.29
CA TRP A 217 5.67 -9.41 -6.87
C TRP A 217 5.38 -10.67 -7.71
N MET A 218 4.12 -11.04 -7.85
CA MET A 218 3.67 -12.30 -8.48
C MET A 218 3.45 -12.19 -9.98
N VAL A 219 3.50 -11.01 -10.59
CA VAL A 219 3.49 -10.89 -12.07
C VAL A 219 4.89 -10.54 -12.56
N TYR A 220 5.54 -9.57 -11.91
CA TYR A 220 6.80 -8.99 -12.41
C TYR A 220 8.04 -9.43 -11.61
N GLY A 221 7.90 -10.09 -10.45
CA GLY A 221 9.05 -10.49 -9.63
C GLY A 221 9.72 -9.31 -8.90
N ILE A 222 9.06 -8.15 -8.84
CA ILE A 222 9.60 -6.91 -8.28
C ILE A 222 8.97 -6.69 -6.90
N LEU A 223 9.80 -6.44 -5.89
CA LEU A 223 9.33 -6.11 -4.55
C LEU A 223 9.24 -4.59 -4.39
N GLN A 224 8.04 -4.04 -4.47
CA GLN A 224 7.76 -2.61 -4.23
C GLN A 224 7.25 -2.39 -2.80
N ASP A 225 8.17 -2.14 -1.87
CA ASP A 225 7.82 -1.89 -0.46
C ASP A 225 8.76 -0.86 0.19
N GLN A 226 8.59 0.41 -0.18
CA GLN A 226 9.43 1.52 0.30
C GLN A 226 9.32 1.77 1.81
N TYR A 227 8.18 1.43 2.42
CA TYR A 227 7.88 1.72 3.83
C TYR A 227 7.90 0.49 4.75
N HIS A 228 8.30 -0.67 4.22
CA HIS A 228 8.35 -1.94 4.96
C HIS A 228 6.97 -2.39 5.52
N GLU A 229 5.93 -2.14 4.74
CA GLU A 229 4.52 -2.35 5.08
C GLU A 229 3.96 -3.66 4.53
N PHE A 230 4.63 -4.25 3.54
CA PHE A 230 4.22 -5.50 2.94
C PHE A 230 4.69 -6.70 3.78
N PHE A 231 3.94 -7.80 3.73
CA PHE A 231 4.29 -9.01 4.46
C PHE A 231 5.39 -9.84 3.79
N ILE A 232 5.89 -9.45 2.63
CA ILE A 232 7.10 -10.02 2.02
C ILE A 232 8.21 -9.01 2.15
N ARG A 233 9.32 -9.41 2.77
CA ARG A 233 10.48 -8.55 2.99
C ARG A 233 11.73 -9.18 2.40
N ARG A 234 12.65 -8.30 1.99
CA ARG A 234 14.02 -8.71 1.73
C ARG A 234 14.74 -8.96 3.05
N GLN A 235 15.42 -10.09 3.17
CA GLN A 235 16.37 -10.33 4.25
C GLN A 235 17.59 -9.47 3.97
N VAL A 236 17.87 -8.52 4.86
CA VAL A 236 19.13 -7.78 4.85
C VAL A 236 20.07 -8.58 5.72
N ASP A 237 21.19 -9.06 5.17
CA ASP A 237 22.26 -9.67 5.96
C ASP A 237 22.67 -8.65 7.03
N ARG A 238 22.32 -8.93 8.29
CA ARG A 238 22.96 -8.28 9.43
C ARG A 238 24.34 -8.91 9.57
N ASP A 239 25.26 -8.52 8.70
CA ASP A 239 26.67 -8.57 9.05
C ASP A 239 26.98 -7.31 9.86
N GLU A 240 27.37 -7.53 11.11
CA GLU A 240 27.98 -6.56 12.00
C GLU A 240 29.27 -6.02 11.37
N GLY A 241 29.56 -4.72 11.49
CA GLY A 241 30.89 -4.23 11.14
C GLY A 241 30.96 -2.79 10.67
N ASN A 242 31.42 -1.93 11.57
CA ASN A 242 31.89 -0.58 11.34
C ASN A 242 32.98 -0.53 10.25
N GLU A 243 32.66 -0.13 9.00
CA GLU A 243 33.68 0.22 8.00
C GLU A 243 33.31 1.47 7.19
N SER A 244 34.35 2.24 6.92
CA SER A 244 34.43 3.68 6.66
C SER A 244 33.59 4.25 5.52
N ALA A 245 33.16 5.49 5.72
CA ALA A 245 32.59 6.36 4.72
C ALA A 245 33.67 6.85 3.73
N GLN A 246 33.76 6.21 2.56
CA GLN A 246 34.09 6.84 1.28
C GLN A 246 34.00 5.78 0.16
N SER A 247 32.82 5.61 -0.42
CA SER A 247 32.70 5.08 -1.77
C SER A 247 31.48 5.70 -2.46
N ASP A 248 31.68 6.03 -3.73
CA ASP A 248 30.79 6.85 -4.55
C ASP A 248 29.38 6.24 -4.70
N VAL A 249 28.39 7.14 -4.75
CA VAL A 249 26.96 6.80 -4.73
C VAL A 249 26.53 5.98 -5.96
N ALA A 250 27.27 6.12 -7.08
CA ALA A 250 27.07 5.36 -8.31
C ALA A 250 27.55 3.91 -8.20
N ASP A 251 28.70 3.68 -7.55
CA ASP A 251 29.24 2.33 -7.31
C ASP A 251 28.38 1.55 -6.32
N LYS A 252 27.72 2.22 -5.37
CA LYS A 252 26.74 1.58 -4.48
C LYS A 252 25.50 1.07 -5.21
N PHE A 253 25.03 1.75 -6.25
CA PHE A 253 23.86 1.30 -7.02
C PHE A 253 24.23 0.13 -7.95
N ALA A 254 25.39 0.21 -8.60
CA ALA A 254 25.91 -0.85 -9.46
C ALA A 254 26.29 -2.12 -8.65
N GLN A 255 26.95 -1.96 -7.49
CA GLN A 255 27.30 -3.09 -6.61
C GLN A 255 26.07 -3.69 -5.91
N LYS A 256 25.03 -2.90 -5.61
CA LYS A 256 23.75 -3.41 -5.07
C LYS A 256 22.99 -4.22 -6.12
N LEU A 257 23.05 -3.83 -7.40
CA LEU A 257 22.46 -4.58 -8.51
C LEU A 257 23.31 -5.80 -8.92
N ALA A 258 24.63 -5.74 -8.79
CA ALA A 258 25.54 -6.84 -9.07
C ALA A 258 25.53 -7.92 -7.96
N LYS A 259 25.45 -7.51 -6.69
CA LYS A 259 25.33 -8.45 -5.55
C LYS A 259 23.95 -9.15 -5.52
N ASP A 260 22.94 -8.55 -6.16
CA ASP A 260 21.61 -9.15 -6.40
C ASP A 260 21.62 -10.37 -7.34
N THR A 261 22.74 -10.61 -8.02
CA THR A 261 22.89 -11.59 -9.10
C THR A 261 23.59 -12.89 -8.65
N SER A 262 24.06 -12.95 -7.39
CA SER A 262 24.66 -14.15 -6.83
C SER A 262 23.63 -15.26 -6.58
N LEU A 263 24.00 -16.50 -6.91
CA LEU A 263 23.25 -17.76 -6.70
C LEU A 263 22.76 -17.97 -5.25
N THR A 264 23.31 -17.24 -4.27
CA THR A 264 22.86 -17.19 -2.88
C THR A 264 21.50 -16.47 -2.67
N SER A 265 21.05 -15.67 -3.63
CA SER A 265 19.82 -14.86 -3.60
C SER A 265 18.51 -15.66 -3.48
N TRP A 266 18.46 -16.90 -3.98
CA TRP A 266 17.22 -17.70 -4.03
C TRP A 266 16.74 -18.14 -2.64
N HIS A 267 17.64 -18.67 -1.81
CA HIS A 267 17.28 -19.22 -0.51
C HIS A 267 17.25 -18.18 0.62
N SER A 268 18.11 -17.16 0.59
CA SER A 268 18.25 -16.21 1.70
C SER A 268 17.79 -14.79 1.38
N GLY A 269 17.27 -14.49 0.19
CA GLY A 269 16.93 -13.11 -0.18
C GLY A 269 15.62 -12.57 0.40
N PHE A 270 14.60 -13.41 0.63
CA PHE A 270 13.24 -12.96 0.96
C PHE A 270 12.53 -13.89 1.95
N HIS A 271 11.76 -13.29 2.86
CA HIS A 271 11.00 -13.97 3.91
C HIS A 271 9.61 -13.33 4.14
N VAL A 272 8.72 -14.06 4.83
CA VAL A 272 7.42 -13.54 5.28
C VAL A 272 7.59 -12.81 6.62
N SER A 273 7.21 -11.54 6.67
CA SER A 273 7.19 -10.74 7.89
C SER A 273 5.89 -10.99 8.67
N LEU A 274 5.98 -11.72 9.77
CA LEU A 274 4.82 -12.05 10.63
C LEU A 274 4.09 -10.80 11.12
N ASP A 275 4.83 -9.76 11.49
CA ASP A 275 4.27 -8.50 12.01
C ASP A 275 3.36 -7.76 11.02
N MET A 276 3.55 -8.01 9.72
CA MET A 276 2.81 -7.37 8.63
C MET A 276 1.86 -8.33 7.92
N LEU A 277 1.80 -9.60 8.34
CA LEU A 277 0.92 -10.59 7.73
C LEU A 277 -0.52 -10.40 8.26
N PRO A 278 -1.52 -10.18 7.38
CA PRO A 278 -2.89 -10.10 7.85
C PRO A 278 -3.37 -11.45 8.43
N GLU A 279 -4.01 -11.44 9.60
CA GLU A 279 -4.42 -12.62 10.38
C GLU A 279 -5.39 -13.52 9.60
N TYR A 280 -6.18 -12.95 8.70
CA TYR A 280 -7.11 -13.69 7.85
C TYR A 280 -6.42 -14.38 6.64
N ILE A 281 -5.14 -14.09 6.38
CA ILE A 281 -4.30 -14.76 5.39
C ILE A 281 -3.43 -15.81 6.09
N HIS A 282 -3.67 -17.08 5.79
CA HIS A 282 -2.94 -18.17 6.44
C HIS A 282 -1.47 -18.22 6.00
N MET A 283 -0.57 -18.64 6.90
CA MET A 283 0.88 -18.72 6.64
C MET A 283 1.20 -19.47 5.33
N ARG A 284 0.57 -20.63 5.12
CA ARG A 284 0.72 -21.45 3.90
C ARG A 284 0.45 -20.67 2.60
N VAL A 285 -0.48 -19.72 2.65
CA VAL A 285 -0.83 -18.86 1.50
C VAL A 285 0.27 -17.81 1.30
N ALA A 286 0.75 -17.18 2.38
CA ALA A 286 1.87 -16.25 2.33
C ALA A 286 3.16 -16.91 1.82
N GLU A 287 3.46 -18.14 2.24
CA GLU A 287 4.56 -18.95 1.71
C GLU A 287 4.40 -19.25 0.22
N SER A 288 3.17 -19.52 -0.22
CA SER A 288 2.86 -19.74 -1.64
C SER A 288 3.08 -18.47 -2.48
N ILE A 289 2.72 -17.30 -1.94
CA ILE A 289 2.98 -15.99 -2.56
C ILE A 289 4.50 -15.72 -2.61
N LEU A 290 5.21 -15.99 -1.52
CA LEU A 290 6.67 -15.86 -1.45
C LEU A 290 7.35 -16.74 -2.52
N PHE A 291 6.98 -18.02 -2.59
CA PHE A 291 7.49 -18.95 -3.59
C PHE A 291 7.19 -18.46 -5.01
N ALA A 292 5.94 -18.11 -5.31
CA ALA A 292 5.53 -17.72 -6.65
C ALA A 292 6.33 -16.51 -7.16
N GLY A 293 6.48 -15.46 -6.34
CA GLY A 293 7.27 -14.31 -6.77
C GLY A 293 8.78 -14.56 -6.81
N LYS A 294 9.35 -15.44 -5.95
CA LYS A 294 10.75 -15.89 -6.11
C LYS A 294 10.96 -16.59 -7.45
N ALA A 295 10.08 -17.53 -7.80
CA ALA A 295 10.13 -18.25 -9.06
C ALA A 295 10.00 -17.29 -10.26
N ILE A 296 9.00 -16.40 -10.25
CA ILE A 296 8.78 -15.45 -11.34
C ILE A 296 9.93 -14.45 -11.48
N ARG A 297 10.53 -14.02 -10.37
CA ARG A 297 11.72 -13.17 -10.40
C ARG A 297 12.89 -13.87 -11.10
N VAL A 298 13.11 -15.17 -10.85
CA VAL A 298 14.16 -15.95 -11.54
C VAL A 298 13.82 -16.15 -13.02
N LEU A 299 12.57 -16.47 -13.33
CA LEU A 299 12.14 -16.67 -14.72
C LEU A 299 12.27 -15.39 -15.56
N ARG A 300 12.02 -14.21 -14.95
CA ARG A 300 12.14 -12.92 -15.64
C ARG A 300 13.55 -12.33 -15.63
N ASN A 301 14.36 -12.68 -14.64
CA ASN A 301 15.73 -12.18 -14.48
C ASN A 301 16.68 -13.35 -14.21
N PRO A 302 16.90 -14.24 -15.20
CA PRO A 302 17.88 -15.30 -15.06
C PRO A 302 19.25 -14.68 -14.82
N SER A 303 19.94 -15.10 -13.77
CA SER A 303 21.33 -14.66 -13.52
C SER A 303 22.18 -15.03 -14.76
N PRO A 304 23.14 -14.21 -15.21
CA PRO A 304 24.04 -14.55 -16.31
C PRO A 304 24.75 -15.90 -16.16
N GLY A 305 24.85 -16.48 -14.95
CA GLY A 305 25.30 -17.86 -14.73
C GLY A 305 24.40 -18.96 -15.33
N ALA A 306 23.12 -18.67 -15.61
CA ALA A 306 22.19 -19.57 -16.29
C ALA A 306 22.16 -19.34 -17.82
N THR A 307 22.77 -18.26 -18.31
CA THR A 307 22.91 -17.91 -19.73
C THR A 307 24.34 -18.06 -20.24
N LEU A 308 25.25 -18.66 -19.46
CA LEU A 308 26.63 -18.88 -19.87
C LEU A 308 26.76 -20.16 -20.68
N LEU A 309 26.71 -20.00 -22.01
CA LEU A 309 27.69 -20.50 -22.99
C LEU A 309 27.19 -20.08 -24.39
N GLU A 310 27.25 -18.77 -24.70
CA GLU A 310 27.41 -18.40 -26.10
C GLU A 310 28.84 -18.80 -26.52
N PRO A 311 29.03 -19.67 -27.52
CA PRO A 311 30.35 -19.91 -28.07
C PRO A 311 30.83 -18.63 -28.73
N THR A 312 31.79 -17.96 -28.08
CA THR A 312 32.55 -16.89 -28.70
C THR A 312 33.31 -17.50 -29.87
N ASN A 313 32.79 -17.32 -31.09
CA ASN A 313 33.55 -17.61 -32.30
C ASN A 313 34.74 -16.66 -32.37
N GLN A 314 35.88 -17.14 -31.90
CA GLN A 314 37.17 -16.61 -32.26
C GLN A 314 37.38 -16.84 -33.77
N SER A 315 37.28 -15.78 -34.55
CA SER A 315 38.04 -15.69 -35.79
C SER A 315 38.48 -14.25 -36.00
N GLN A 316 39.65 -13.94 -35.45
CA GLN A 316 40.46 -12.86 -35.98
C GLN A 316 41.02 -13.29 -37.34
N THR A 317 40.82 -12.42 -38.33
CA THR A 317 41.77 -11.99 -39.37
C THR A 317 41.43 -12.20 -40.85
N LEU A 318 41.55 -11.07 -41.56
CA LEU A 318 42.10 -10.85 -42.91
C LEU A 318 41.20 -10.97 -44.15
N LYS A 319 40.84 -9.77 -44.65
CA LYS A 319 40.79 -9.28 -46.05
C LYS A 319 41.00 -10.33 -47.17
N GLY A 320 40.08 -10.36 -48.13
CA GLY A 320 40.36 -10.88 -49.48
C GLY A 320 39.13 -11.00 -50.38
N SER A 321 39.18 -10.36 -51.54
CA SER A 321 38.15 -10.28 -52.58
C SER A 321 38.21 -11.45 -53.58
N HIS A 322 37.10 -11.67 -54.30
CA HIS A 322 36.90 -12.33 -55.62
C HIS A 322 36.60 -13.85 -55.75
N ARG A 323 35.34 -14.10 -56.20
CA ARG A 323 34.91 -14.66 -57.53
C ARG A 323 34.92 -16.20 -57.82
N MET A 324 33.68 -16.70 -58.06
CA MET A 324 33.18 -17.69 -59.06
C MET A 324 33.33 -19.22 -58.93
N GLN A 325 32.23 -19.89 -59.40
CA GLN A 325 32.05 -21.24 -59.99
C GLN A 325 31.96 -22.43 -59.01
N SER A 326 31.12 -23.49 -59.17
CA SER A 326 30.03 -23.89 -60.09
C SER A 326 29.62 -25.34 -59.75
N PHE A 327 28.31 -25.69 -59.75
CA PHE A 327 27.68 -27.04 -60.02
C PHE A 327 28.07 -28.24 -59.09
N THR A 328 27.29 -29.28 -58.74
CA THR A 328 25.90 -29.80 -58.92
C THR A 328 25.74 -31.02 -57.99
N GLY A 329 24.53 -31.30 -57.47
CA GLY A 329 24.09 -32.68 -57.21
C GLY A 329 23.40 -33.01 -55.87
N GLY A 330 22.08 -33.22 -55.93
CA GLY A 330 21.37 -34.35 -55.27
C GLY A 330 21.00 -34.25 -53.77
N PRO A 331 19.72 -34.49 -53.38
CA PRO A 331 19.22 -34.22 -52.04
C PRO A 331 19.41 -35.40 -51.08
N GLY A 332 20.04 -35.16 -49.94
CA GLY A 332 20.13 -36.10 -48.82
C GLY A 332 19.42 -35.51 -47.61
N ALA A 333 18.34 -36.16 -47.18
CA ALA A 333 17.57 -35.81 -45.99
C ALA A 333 18.47 -35.78 -44.75
N LEU A 334 18.69 -34.58 -44.22
CA LEU A 334 19.21 -34.37 -42.88
C LEU A 334 18.05 -33.91 -42.00
N LYS A 335 17.68 -34.83 -41.11
CA LYS A 335 16.81 -34.69 -39.96
C LYS A 335 17.16 -33.38 -39.24
N GLU A 336 16.28 -32.39 -39.30
CA GLU A 336 16.44 -31.13 -38.58
C GLU A 336 16.53 -31.43 -37.08
N LEU A 337 17.73 -31.22 -36.52
CA LEU A 337 17.90 -31.02 -35.09
C LEU A 337 17.23 -29.68 -34.74
N PRO A 338 16.38 -29.61 -33.71
CA PRO A 338 15.80 -28.34 -33.31
C PRO A 338 16.91 -27.41 -32.80
N ASN A 339 17.03 -26.25 -33.46
CA ASN A 339 17.93 -25.15 -33.09
C ASN A 339 17.57 -24.62 -31.68
N PHE A 340 18.29 -25.07 -30.66
CA PHE A 340 18.28 -24.49 -29.32
C PHE A 340 19.30 -23.35 -29.19
N SER A 341 19.24 -22.40 -30.11
CA SER A 341 20.02 -21.17 -30.07
C SER A 341 19.04 -20.02 -30.18
N ASN A 342 18.50 -19.60 -29.02
CA ASN A 342 17.94 -18.27 -28.69
C ASN A 342 16.89 -18.36 -27.56
N ILE A 343 17.25 -18.86 -26.37
CA ILE A 343 16.39 -18.63 -25.20
C ILE A 343 16.60 -17.19 -24.74
N SER A 344 15.90 -16.26 -25.40
CA SER A 344 15.74 -14.89 -24.89
C SER A 344 15.07 -14.98 -23.51
N ALA A 345 15.35 -14.05 -22.61
CA ALA A 345 14.67 -13.95 -21.31
C ALA A 345 13.14 -13.86 -21.43
N GLU A 346 12.61 -13.55 -22.62
CA GLU A 346 11.18 -13.57 -22.97
C GLU A 346 10.58 -14.98 -23.13
N GLU A 347 11.40 -16.04 -23.22
CA GLU A 347 10.92 -17.41 -23.45
C GLU A 347 10.73 -18.23 -22.16
N LEU A 348 11.35 -17.81 -21.04
CA LEU A 348 11.29 -18.56 -19.77
C LEU A 348 9.94 -18.43 -19.04
N LEU A 349 9.26 -17.29 -19.21
CA LEU A 349 7.87 -17.10 -18.78
C LEU A 349 7.12 -16.37 -19.89
N PRO A 350 6.29 -17.07 -20.69
CA PRO A 350 5.53 -16.46 -21.76
C PRO A 350 4.65 -15.31 -21.26
N GLN A 351 4.60 -14.21 -22.02
CA GLN A 351 3.80 -13.05 -21.66
C GLN A 351 2.32 -13.39 -21.45
N ALA A 352 1.78 -14.36 -22.19
CA ALA A 352 0.40 -14.84 -22.03
C ALA A 352 0.11 -15.42 -20.63
N GLU A 353 1.07 -16.12 -20.02
CA GLU A 353 0.91 -16.64 -18.66
C GLU A 353 1.03 -15.52 -17.63
N ALA A 354 1.89 -14.52 -17.87
CA ALA A 354 1.94 -13.32 -17.03
C ALA A 354 0.63 -12.53 -17.08
N ASP A 355 0.04 -12.36 -18.27
CA ASP A 355 -1.25 -11.67 -18.47
C ASP A 355 -2.39 -12.43 -17.78
N LYS A 356 -2.35 -13.76 -17.80
CA LYS A 356 -3.30 -14.61 -17.07
C LYS A 356 -3.19 -14.44 -15.57
N VAL A 357 -1.97 -14.43 -15.01
CA VAL A 357 -1.74 -14.18 -13.58
C VAL A 357 -2.25 -12.78 -13.20
N ASP A 358 -1.95 -11.76 -14.02
CA ASP A 358 -2.41 -10.39 -13.81
C ASP A 358 -3.94 -10.30 -13.85
N ALA A 359 -4.59 -10.97 -14.80
CA ALA A 359 -6.05 -11.02 -14.90
C ALA A 359 -6.70 -11.63 -13.64
N MET A 360 -6.13 -12.71 -13.09
CA MET A 360 -6.61 -13.34 -11.85
C MET A 360 -6.53 -12.38 -10.66
N LEU A 361 -5.42 -11.67 -10.50
CA LEU A 361 -5.25 -10.68 -9.42
C LEU A 361 -6.14 -9.46 -9.62
N LYS A 362 -6.29 -8.98 -10.86
CA LYS A 362 -7.22 -7.90 -11.20
C LYS A 362 -8.66 -8.28 -10.86
N GLN A 363 -9.12 -9.47 -11.19
CA GLN A 363 -10.48 -9.90 -10.86
C GLN A 363 -10.75 -9.82 -9.34
N LEU A 364 -9.80 -10.26 -8.52
CA LEU A 364 -9.91 -10.17 -7.06
C LEU A 364 -9.86 -8.72 -6.56
N LYS A 365 -9.03 -7.87 -7.18
CA LYS A 365 -8.89 -6.45 -6.84
C LYS A 365 -10.18 -5.65 -7.07
N HIS A 366 -10.97 -6.00 -8.09
CA HIS A 366 -12.24 -5.32 -8.39
C HIS A 366 -13.40 -5.76 -7.49
N ALA A 367 -13.27 -6.87 -6.76
CA ALA A 367 -14.30 -7.29 -5.81
C ALA A 367 -14.44 -6.26 -4.67
N SER A 368 -15.67 -5.97 -4.26
CA SER A 368 -15.95 -5.08 -3.13
C SER A 368 -15.56 -5.70 -1.78
N GLU A 369 -15.63 -7.02 -1.69
CA GLU A 369 -15.33 -7.79 -0.48
C GLU A 369 -14.19 -8.79 -0.69
N PHE A 370 -13.43 -9.03 0.37
CA PHE A 370 -12.34 -9.99 0.36
C PHE A 370 -12.85 -11.43 0.49
N HIS A 371 -12.84 -12.15 -0.62
CA HIS A 371 -13.25 -13.55 -0.68
C HIS A 371 -12.06 -14.47 -0.45
N LYS A 372 -11.87 -14.93 0.79
CA LYS A 372 -10.75 -15.78 1.21
C LYS A 372 -10.53 -16.99 0.28
N ARG A 373 -11.58 -17.74 -0.06
CA ARG A 373 -11.48 -18.95 -0.90
C ARG A 373 -11.02 -18.63 -2.33
N LEU A 374 -11.53 -17.55 -2.92
CA LEU A 374 -11.15 -17.13 -4.28
C LEU A 374 -9.70 -16.66 -4.30
N PHE A 375 -9.29 -15.92 -3.26
CA PHE A 375 -7.91 -15.50 -3.08
C PHE A 375 -6.95 -16.70 -2.96
N GLU A 376 -7.26 -17.66 -2.10
CA GLU A 376 -6.45 -18.88 -1.91
C GLU A 376 -6.36 -19.73 -3.19
N SER A 377 -7.48 -19.89 -3.91
CA SER A 377 -7.52 -20.59 -5.19
C SER A 377 -6.66 -19.91 -6.26
N ALA A 378 -6.74 -18.57 -6.35
CA ALA A 378 -5.93 -17.81 -7.29
C ALA A 378 -4.44 -17.93 -6.96
N VAL A 379 -4.05 -17.74 -5.69
CA VAL A 379 -2.66 -17.90 -5.25
C VAL A 379 -2.14 -19.30 -5.54
N SER A 380 -2.94 -20.35 -5.28
CA SER A 380 -2.54 -21.72 -5.58
C SER A 380 -2.33 -21.95 -7.08
N SER A 381 -3.17 -21.37 -7.92
CA SER A 381 -3.06 -21.48 -9.39
C SER A 381 -1.81 -20.77 -9.90
N ILE A 382 -1.53 -19.55 -9.40
CA ILE A 382 -0.34 -18.78 -9.76
C ILE A 382 0.94 -19.52 -9.33
N ARG A 383 0.93 -20.11 -8.12
CA ARG A 383 2.02 -20.96 -7.64
C ARG A 383 2.27 -22.15 -8.58
N THR A 384 1.21 -22.82 -9.05
CA THR A 384 1.33 -23.95 -9.99
C THR A 384 1.92 -23.51 -11.33
N ILE A 385 1.46 -22.38 -11.89
CA ILE A 385 2.02 -21.81 -13.13
C ILE A 385 3.52 -21.54 -12.95
N ALA A 386 3.89 -20.84 -11.88
CA ALA A 386 5.28 -20.51 -11.58
C ALA A 386 6.15 -21.78 -11.38
N ALA A 387 5.63 -22.79 -10.68
CA ALA A 387 6.32 -24.06 -10.46
C ALA A 387 6.54 -24.83 -11.76
N ASN A 388 5.54 -24.90 -12.64
CA ASN A 388 5.65 -25.63 -13.91
C ASN A 388 6.74 -25.03 -14.81
N HIS A 389 6.78 -23.71 -14.92
CA HIS A 389 7.83 -23.04 -15.71
C HIS A 389 9.21 -23.18 -15.06
N LEU A 390 9.32 -23.09 -13.73
CA LEU A 390 10.57 -23.36 -13.03
C LEU A 390 11.08 -24.78 -13.31
N TRP A 391 10.19 -25.77 -13.32
CA TRP A 391 10.52 -27.17 -13.65
C TRP A 391 10.99 -27.32 -15.09
N GLN A 392 10.34 -26.67 -16.06
CA GLN A 392 10.77 -26.70 -17.47
C GLN A 392 12.19 -26.17 -17.65
N VAL A 393 12.54 -25.09 -16.96
CA VAL A 393 13.91 -24.53 -16.99
C VAL A 393 14.93 -25.50 -16.40
N LEU A 394 14.60 -26.12 -15.26
CA LEU A 394 15.49 -27.10 -14.62
C LEU A 394 15.68 -28.36 -15.46
N ASP A 395 14.64 -28.83 -16.14
CA ASP A 395 14.71 -30.01 -17.01
C ASP A 395 15.54 -29.72 -18.27
N GLY A 396 15.35 -28.55 -18.88
CA GLY A 396 16.19 -28.08 -19.99
C GLY A 396 17.67 -27.98 -19.61
N LEU A 397 17.99 -27.45 -18.43
CA LEU A 397 19.35 -27.40 -17.88
C LEU A 397 19.96 -28.80 -17.69
N LYS A 398 19.19 -29.76 -17.17
CA LYS A 398 19.66 -31.15 -17.02
C LYS A 398 19.98 -31.78 -18.37
N HIS A 399 19.09 -31.61 -19.35
CA HIS A 399 19.30 -32.13 -20.70
C HIS A 399 20.51 -31.49 -21.39
N TYR A 400 20.73 -30.19 -21.20
CA TYR A 400 21.91 -29.49 -21.71
C TYR A 400 23.22 -30.01 -21.08
N ILE A 401 23.26 -30.16 -19.75
CA ILE A 401 24.42 -30.71 -19.04
C ILE A 401 24.70 -32.16 -19.49
N LEU A 402 23.67 -32.99 -19.60
CA LEU A 402 23.80 -34.36 -20.11
C LEU A 402 24.35 -34.37 -21.54
N SER A 403 23.85 -33.52 -22.43
CA SER A 403 24.37 -33.40 -23.81
C SER A 403 25.85 -33.00 -23.84
N MET A 404 26.28 -32.10 -22.96
CA MET A 404 27.69 -31.69 -22.84
C MET A 404 28.60 -32.82 -22.36
N PHE A 405 28.13 -33.70 -21.46
CA PHE A 405 28.89 -34.85 -20.98
C PHE A 405 28.95 -36.03 -21.97
N TYR A 406 27.98 -36.15 -22.90
CA TYR A 406 27.97 -37.19 -23.93
C TYR A 406 28.69 -36.79 -25.24
N CYS A 407 29.12 -35.52 -25.37
CA CYS A 407 29.88 -35.01 -26.53
C CYS A 407 31.40 -34.91 -26.29
N THR A 408 31.91 -35.35 -25.14
CA THR A 408 33.33 -35.60 -24.86
C THR A 408 33.59 -37.09 -24.75
#